data_AF-A0A954GP77-F1
#
_entry.id   AF-A0A954GP77-F1
#
_cell.length_a   1.000
_cell.length_b   1.000
_cell.length_c   1.000
_cell.angle_alpha   90.00
_cell.angle_beta   90.00
_cell.angle_gamma   90.00
#
_symmetry.space_group_name_H-M   'P 1'
#
loop_
_entity.id
_entity.type
_entity.pdbx_description
1 polymer ?
#
loop_
_entity_poly.entity_id
_entity_poly.type
_entity_poly.pdbx_seq_one_letter_code
_entity_poly.pdbx_strand_id
1 'polypeptide(L)'
;MGNLQEIMDSPVFWIGLGMVSTFGFLLALQSEIPLKAAGNLKALASQAVGLFGAGRLKQLKDELFRVNADIATVQQQIADARRKCDMEVVRLNQEKDDLRKRTDAEIARYNRENDDCRQKKKQVEDDCRQRRQQIELEIDRYRQALNQKIQQRGRLLKNWKRIQVQLVDSKYVDVSEVDIHGGGAEWIYAYTFPHHEQLAVANNDTRYPMKVGMSTQGNVVDRIDQQISGTSTTSRAVLRVVFRINDAMDFERYLHKKLKDIGRHKSDAIGKEWFNTNQRELEQLFQDFLLAED
;
A
#
# COMPACT_ATOMS: atom_id res chain seq x y z
N MET A 1 27.29 7.62 14.28
CA MET A 1 28.71 7.96 14.53
C MET A 1 28.96 7.67 16.00
N GLY A 2 29.37 6.44 16.30
CA GLY A 2 29.61 5.97 17.67
C GLY A 2 31.01 6.37 18.12
N ASN A 3 31.10 6.75 19.39
CA ASN A 3 32.22 7.42 20.04
C ASN A 3 33.45 6.51 20.14
N LEU A 4 34.58 6.91 19.54
CA LEU A 4 35.90 6.26 19.72
C LEU A 4 36.42 6.36 21.17
N GLN A 5 35.77 7.17 22.01
CA GLN A 5 36.11 7.35 23.42
C GLN A 5 35.78 6.12 24.30
N GLU A 6 34.73 5.34 23.99
CA GLU A 6 34.30 4.20 24.82
C GLU A 6 35.21 2.96 24.69
N ILE A 7 36.07 2.90 23.67
CA ILE A 7 37.03 1.79 23.49
C ILE A 7 38.30 2.01 24.32
N MET A 8 38.58 3.24 24.76
CA MET A 8 39.80 3.56 25.52
C MET A 8 39.67 3.36 27.04
N ASP A 9 38.45 3.27 27.58
CA ASP A 9 38.21 3.09 29.02
C ASP A 9 37.95 1.63 29.42
N SER A 10 38.11 0.67 28.49
CA SER A 10 37.99 -0.75 28.81
C SER A 10 39.22 -1.27 29.56
N PRO A 11 39.05 -1.90 30.75
CA PRO A 11 40.15 -2.49 31.52
C PRO A 11 40.86 -3.64 30.78
N VAL A 12 40.30 -4.13 29.67
CA VAL A 12 40.90 -5.17 28.82
C VAL A 12 42.05 -4.63 27.96
N PHE A 13 42.07 -3.33 27.63
CA PHE A 13 43.11 -2.74 26.78
C PHE A 13 44.45 -2.57 27.52
N TRP A 14 44.42 -2.29 28.83
CA TRP A 14 45.62 -2.15 29.66
C TRP A 14 46.30 -3.47 30.02
N ILE A 15 45.60 -4.60 29.91
CA ILE A 15 46.16 -5.93 30.20
C ILE A 15 47.06 -6.42 29.02
N GLY A 16 46.86 -5.89 27.81
CA GLY A 16 47.63 -6.27 26.62
C GLY A 16 49.04 -5.66 26.52
N LEU A 17 49.25 -4.43 27.02
CA LEU A 17 50.57 -3.76 26.94
C LEU A 17 51.48 -4.05 28.15
N GLY A 18 50.93 -4.48 29.29
CA GLY A 18 51.71 -4.71 30.52
C GLY A 18 52.49 -6.02 30.58
N MET A 19 52.15 -7.03 29.77
CA MET A 19 52.76 -8.37 29.87
C MET A 19 53.92 -8.63 28.91
N VAL A 20 54.16 -7.76 27.92
CA VAL A 20 55.30 -7.92 27.00
C VAL A 20 56.61 -7.38 27.60
N SER A 21 56.53 -6.51 28.63
CA SER A 21 57.71 -5.87 29.23
C SER A 21 58.38 -6.67 30.36
N THR A 22 57.69 -7.62 31.00
CA THR A 22 58.23 -8.37 32.15
C THR A 22 58.86 -9.70 31.77
N PHE A 23 58.50 -10.28 30.62
CA PHE A 23 59.14 -11.51 30.13
C PHE A 23 60.48 -11.28 29.42
N GLY A 24 60.67 -10.09 28.82
CA GLY A 24 61.95 -9.69 28.22
C GLY A 24 63.06 -9.42 29.25
N PHE A 25 62.70 -9.08 30.49
CA PHE A 25 63.67 -8.77 31.55
C PHE A 25 64.20 -10.03 32.27
N LEU A 26 63.47 -11.15 32.23
CA LEU A 26 63.94 -12.42 32.81
C LEU A 26 64.82 -13.25 31.86
N LEU A 27 64.70 -13.05 30.54
CA LEU A 27 65.60 -13.67 29.54
C LEU A 27 66.96 -12.96 29.44
N ALA A 28 67.08 -11.72 29.92
CA ALA A 28 68.33 -10.96 29.95
C ALA A 28 69.24 -11.29 31.15
N LEU A 29 68.79 -12.09 32.12
CA LEU A 29 69.61 -12.54 33.27
C LEU A 29 70.22 -13.94 33.10
N GLN A 30 70.08 -14.56 31.93
CA GLN A 30 70.75 -15.81 31.57
C GLN A 30 71.91 -15.63 30.57
N SER A 31 72.43 -14.40 30.43
CA SER A 31 73.72 -14.16 29.78
C SER A 31 74.85 -14.59 30.71
N GLU A 32 75.44 -15.73 30.40
CA GLU A 32 76.84 -16.05 30.64
C GLU A 32 77.39 -15.69 32.04
N ILE A 33 77.22 -16.61 32.99
CA ILE A 33 78.33 -16.85 33.94
C ILE A 33 79.27 -17.80 33.20
N PRO A 34 80.35 -17.34 32.54
CA PRO A 34 81.34 -18.25 32.04
C PRO A 34 81.92 -18.99 33.25
N LEU A 35 81.90 -20.33 33.20
CA LEU A 35 82.70 -21.22 34.04
C LEU A 35 84.20 -21.03 33.73
N LYS A 36 84.71 -19.80 33.87
CA LYS A 36 86.14 -19.45 33.87
C LYS A 36 86.76 -19.61 35.26
N ALA A 37 86.14 -20.42 36.13
CA ALA A 37 86.68 -20.82 37.43
C ALA A 37 87.31 -22.22 37.42
N ALA A 38 87.39 -22.92 36.27
CA ALA A 38 88.05 -24.22 36.18
C ALA A 38 89.58 -24.15 36.33
N GLY A 39 90.19 -22.98 36.08
CA GLY A 39 91.65 -22.77 36.19
C GLY A 39 92.17 -22.68 37.63
N ASN A 40 91.33 -22.35 38.62
CA ASN A 40 91.73 -22.20 40.02
C ASN A 40 91.40 -23.41 40.92
N LEU A 41 90.72 -24.43 40.39
CA LEU A 41 90.36 -25.64 41.15
C LEU A 41 91.58 -26.51 41.52
N LYS A 42 92.64 -26.53 40.70
CA LYS A 42 93.90 -27.25 41.02
C LYS A 42 94.72 -26.56 42.11
N ALA A 43 94.73 -25.22 42.16
CA ALA A 43 95.45 -24.46 43.19
C ALA A 43 94.73 -24.53 44.55
N LEU A 44 93.40 -24.44 44.56
CA LEU A 44 92.57 -24.63 45.76
C LEU A 44 92.63 -26.07 46.29
N ALA A 45 92.70 -27.09 45.41
CA ALA A 45 92.85 -28.48 45.83
C ALA A 45 94.20 -28.77 46.51
N SER A 46 95.29 -28.11 46.09
CA SER A 46 96.61 -28.26 46.70
C SER A 46 96.72 -27.62 48.10
N GLN A 47 95.97 -26.55 48.38
CA GLN A 47 95.91 -25.93 49.72
C GLN A 47 94.94 -26.65 50.67
N ALA A 48 93.86 -27.27 50.15
CA ALA A 48 92.89 -27.99 50.97
C ALA A 48 93.41 -29.33 51.55
N VAL A 49 94.35 -29.99 50.86
CA VAL A 49 94.96 -31.27 51.33
C VAL A 49 95.76 -31.09 52.62
N GLY A 50 96.36 -29.91 52.84
CA GLY A 50 97.08 -29.60 54.08
C GLY A 50 96.20 -29.28 55.29
N LEU A 51 94.95 -28.85 55.08
CA LEU A 51 94.06 -28.34 56.13
C LEU A 51 92.96 -29.30 56.59
N PHE A 52 92.58 -30.31 55.79
CA PHE A 52 91.34 -31.07 56.05
C PHE A 52 91.47 -32.61 56.11
N GLY A 53 92.63 -33.18 55.81
CA GLY A 53 92.85 -34.63 55.82
C GLY A 53 92.12 -35.38 54.69
N ALA A 54 92.75 -36.43 54.14
CA ALA A 54 92.27 -37.14 52.94
C ALA A 54 90.84 -37.72 53.03
N GLY A 55 90.37 -38.07 54.24
CA GLY A 55 89.02 -38.59 54.47
C GLY A 55 87.91 -37.57 54.23
N ARG A 56 88.11 -36.30 54.65
CA ARG A 56 87.12 -35.22 54.47
C ARG A 56 87.01 -34.80 53.01
N LEU A 57 88.12 -34.87 52.27
CA LEU A 57 88.17 -34.59 50.83
C LEU A 57 87.38 -35.62 50.01
N LYS A 58 87.43 -36.91 50.41
CA LYS A 58 86.65 -37.98 49.78
C LYS A 58 85.14 -37.78 50.01
N GLN A 59 84.74 -37.48 51.26
CA GLN A 59 83.34 -37.22 51.59
C GLN A 59 82.76 -36.02 50.81
N LEU A 60 83.50 -34.91 50.72
CA LEU A 60 83.09 -33.74 49.92
C LEU A 60 82.95 -34.06 48.43
N LYS A 61 83.81 -34.94 47.90
CA LYS A 61 83.71 -35.39 46.50
C LYS A 61 82.45 -36.24 46.27
N ASP A 62 82.16 -37.17 47.17
CA ASP A 62 80.97 -38.03 47.08
C ASP A 62 79.67 -37.21 47.23
N GLU A 63 79.66 -36.23 48.14
CA GLU A 63 78.57 -35.25 48.28
C GLU A 63 78.41 -34.39 47.03
N LEU A 64 79.51 -33.90 46.44
CA LEU A 64 79.46 -33.12 45.19
C LEU A 64 78.94 -33.95 44.01
N PHE A 65 79.31 -35.23 43.91
CA PHE A 65 78.74 -36.14 42.91
C PHE A 65 77.24 -36.35 43.10
N ARG A 66 76.79 -36.54 44.34
CA ARG A 66 75.37 -36.68 44.67
C ARG A 66 74.58 -35.41 44.35
N VAL A 67 75.07 -34.25 44.77
CA VAL A 67 74.45 -32.96 44.45
C VAL A 67 74.40 -32.74 42.94
N ASN A 68 75.43 -33.13 42.20
CA ASN A 68 75.44 -33.02 40.75
C ASN A 68 74.41 -33.95 40.06
N ALA A 69 74.19 -35.15 40.61
CA ALA A 69 73.13 -36.06 40.15
C ALA A 69 71.72 -35.53 40.49
N ASP A 70 71.53 -34.93 41.66
CA ASP A 70 70.28 -34.28 42.05
C ASP A 70 69.99 -33.06 41.17
N ILE A 71 71.00 -32.23 40.86
CA ILE A 71 70.90 -31.10 39.91
C ILE A 71 70.46 -31.60 38.54
N ALA A 72 71.08 -32.67 38.01
CA ALA A 72 70.69 -33.23 36.73
C ALA A 72 69.23 -33.73 36.73
N THR A 73 68.79 -34.34 37.82
CA THR A 73 67.40 -34.80 37.99
C THR A 73 66.42 -33.63 38.00
N VAL A 74 66.72 -32.55 38.75
CA VAL A 74 65.89 -31.35 38.77
C VAL A 74 65.87 -30.66 37.41
N GLN A 75 67.01 -30.58 36.72
CA GLN A 75 67.07 -30.03 35.36
C GLN A 75 66.18 -30.82 34.39
N GLN A 76 66.19 -32.15 34.48
CA GLN A 76 65.30 -32.99 33.68
C GLN A 76 63.83 -32.74 34.03
N GLN A 77 63.47 -32.68 35.31
CA GLN A 77 62.10 -32.37 35.76
C GLN A 77 61.65 -30.99 35.27
N ILE A 78 62.51 -29.96 35.31
CA ILE A 78 62.22 -28.63 34.78
C ILE A 78 61.99 -28.69 33.27
N ALA A 79 62.82 -29.44 32.53
CA ALA A 79 62.65 -29.60 31.09
C ALA A 79 61.33 -30.28 30.74
N ASP A 80 60.94 -31.33 31.47
CA ASP A 80 59.68 -32.03 31.26
C ASP A 80 58.46 -31.17 31.65
N ALA A 81 58.55 -30.41 32.74
CA ALA A 81 57.52 -29.45 33.13
C ALA A 81 57.36 -28.34 32.08
N ARG A 82 58.46 -27.82 31.52
CA ARG A 82 58.42 -26.84 30.42
C ARG A 82 57.72 -27.40 29.19
N ARG A 83 58.10 -28.62 28.76
CA ARG A 83 57.43 -29.28 27.62
C ARG A 83 55.92 -29.46 27.85
N LYS A 84 55.51 -29.85 29.06
CA LYS A 84 54.08 -29.95 29.42
C LYS A 84 53.38 -28.60 29.34
N CYS A 85 54.02 -27.54 29.85
CA CYS A 85 53.49 -26.18 29.76
C CYS A 85 53.34 -25.72 28.31
N ASP A 86 54.36 -25.94 27.48
CA ASP A 86 54.35 -25.58 26.06
C ASP A 86 53.23 -26.30 25.29
N MET A 87 53.06 -27.61 25.53
CA MET A 87 51.95 -28.38 24.95
C MET A 87 50.59 -27.85 25.38
N GLU A 88 50.43 -27.48 26.65
CA GLU A 88 49.18 -26.93 27.15
C GLU A 88 48.87 -25.54 26.58
N VAL A 89 49.89 -24.69 26.42
CA VAL A 89 49.75 -23.39 25.75
C VAL A 89 49.32 -23.57 24.29
N VAL A 90 49.91 -24.53 23.56
CA VAL A 90 49.48 -24.85 22.20
C VAL A 90 48.03 -25.32 22.17
N ARG A 91 47.65 -26.23 23.09
CA ARG A 91 46.27 -26.74 23.20
C ARG A 91 45.27 -25.60 23.45
N LEU A 92 45.56 -24.72 24.40
CA LEU A 92 44.70 -23.59 24.76
C LEU A 92 44.60 -22.57 23.62
N ASN A 93 45.68 -22.34 22.87
CA ASN A 93 45.65 -21.46 21.70
C ASN A 93 44.77 -22.05 20.58
N GLN A 94 44.87 -23.37 20.33
CA GLN A 94 43.98 -24.04 19.39
C GLN A 94 42.52 -23.95 19.81
N GLU A 95 42.22 -24.22 21.09
CA GLU A 95 40.87 -24.10 21.65
C GLU A 95 40.31 -22.68 21.53
N LYS A 96 41.13 -21.67 21.83
CA LYS A 96 40.79 -20.25 21.66
C LYS A 96 40.48 -19.89 20.21
N ASP A 97 41.28 -20.38 19.26
CA ASP A 97 41.07 -20.11 17.83
C ASP A 97 39.80 -20.80 17.32
N ASP A 98 39.51 -22.01 17.78
CA ASP A 98 38.28 -22.73 17.45
C ASP A 98 37.05 -22.04 18.05
N LEU A 99 37.12 -21.54 19.29
CA LEU A 99 36.06 -20.74 19.89
C LEU A 99 35.81 -19.45 19.10
N ARG A 100 36.87 -18.73 18.70
CA ARG A 100 36.76 -17.53 17.86
C ARG A 100 36.04 -17.82 16.55
N LYS A 101 36.45 -18.88 15.84
CA LYS A 101 35.79 -19.29 14.59
C LYS A 101 34.30 -19.60 14.79
N ARG A 102 33.93 -20.25 15.89
CA ARG A 102 32.52 -20.54 16.21
C ARG A 102 31.74 -19.26 16.49
N THR A 103 32.29 -18.36 17.29
CA THR A 103 31.66 -17.06 17.59
C THR A 103 31.50 -16.22 16.32
N ASP A 104 32.51 -16.14 15.46
CA ASP A 104 32.44 -15.40 14.21
C ASP A 104 31.38 -15.99 13.25
N ALA A 105 31.29 -17.32 13.18
CA ALA A 105 30.26 -17.99 12.39
C ALA A 105 28.83 -17.72 12.92
N GLU A 106 28.67 -17.68 14.24
CA GLU A 106 27.39 -17.37 14.89
C GLU A 106 26.99 -15.90 14.67
N ILE A 107 27.92 -14.96 14.81
CA ILE A 107 27.71 -13.54 14.48
C ILE A 107 27.31 -13.38 13.01
N ALA A 108 28.01 -14.06 12.09
CA ALA A 108 27.70 -14.01 10.67
C ALA A 108 26.32 -14.62 10.34
N ARG A 109 25.88 -15.64 11.08
CA ARG A 109 24.52 -16.19 10.96
C ARG A 109 23.48 -15.17 11.45
N TYR A 110 23.66 -14.61 12.64
CA TYR A 110 22.75 -13.63 13.23
C TYR A 110 22.60 -12.38 12.35
N ASN A 111 23.70 -11.88 11.77
CA ASN A 111 23.65 -10.74 10.86
C ASN A 111 22.83 -11.04 9.59
N ARG A 112 22.99 -12.23 9.01
CA ARG A 112 22.19 -12.66 7.85
C ARG A 112 20.70 -12.75 8.17
N GLU A 113 20.34 -13.32 9.32
CA GLU A 113 18.95 -13.41 9.78
C GLU A 113 18.35 -12.01 10.00
N ASN A 114 19.12 -11.08 10.57
CA ASN A 114 18.68 -9.70 10.76
C ASN A 114 18.50 -8.95 9.44
N ASP A 115 19.38 -9.15 8.47
CA ASP A 115 19.27 -8.51 7.16
C ASP A 115 18.03 -9.01 6.40
N ASP A 116 17.75 -10.31 6.45
CA ASP A 116 16.52 -10.89 5.90
C ASP A 116 15.26 -10.31 6.60
N CYS A 117 15.26 -10.22 7.92
CA CYS A 117 14.18 -9.57 8.68
C CYS A 117 13.99 -8.10 8.28
N ARG A 118 15.07 -7.34 8.08
CA ARG A 118 15.02 -5.94 7.63
C ARG A 118 14.46 -5.82 6.21
N GLN A 119 14.87 -6.70 5.30
CA GLN A 119 14.36 -6.74 3.93
C GLN A 119 12.86 -7.07 3.90
N LYS A 120 12.43 -8.10 4.64
CA LYS A 120 11.01 -8.47 4.76
C LYS A 120 10.18 -7.33 5.35
N LYS A 121 10.68 -6.68 6.40
CA LYS A 121 10.00 -5.51 6.99
C LYS A 121 9.85 -4.38 5.96
N LYS A 122 10.92 -4.05 5.24
CA LYS A 122 10.88 -3.01 4.20
C LYS A 122 9.89 -3.35 3.09
N GLN A 123 9.85 -4.61 2.64
CA GLN A 123 8.89 -5.08 1.64
C GLN A 123 7.46 -4.87 2.11
N VAL A 124 7.13 -5.27 3.35
CA VAL A 124 5.78 -5.07 3.92
C VAL A 124 5.43 -3.58 4.01
N GLU A 125 6.36 -2.72 4.41
CA GLU A 125 6.15 -1.27 4.45
C GLU A 125 5.88 -0.68 3.05
N ASP A 126 6.61 -1.13 2.03
CA ASP A 126 6.42 -0.73 0.64
C ASP A 126 5.05 -1.20 0.10
N ASP A 127 4.67 -2.45 0.36
CA ASP A 127 3.38 -3.01 -0.04
C ASP A 127 2.22 -2.26 0.64
N CYS A 128 2.35 -1.95 1.95
CA CYS A 128 1.38 -1.15 2.68
C CYS A 128 1.24 0.27 2.11
N ARG A 129 2.35 0.91 1.72
CA ARG A 129 2.34 2.24 1.07
C ARG A 129 1.62 2.20 -0.26
N GLN A 130 1.95 1.23 -1.11
CA GLN A 130 1.30 1.07 -2.42
C GLN A 130 -0.20 0.80 -2.27
N ARG A 131 -0.59 -0.07 -1.34
CA ARG A 131 -2.00 -0.38 -1.11
C ARG A 131 -2.79 0.84 -0.63
N ARG A 132 -2.20 1.68 0.24
CA ARG A 132 -2.82 2.93 0.68
C ARG A 132 -3.06 3.89 -0.49
N GLN A 133 -2.08 4.09 -1.35
CA GLN A 133 -2.21 4.94 -2.54
C GLN A 133 -3.31 4.44 -3.49
N GLN A 134 -3.41 3.12 -3.69
CA GLN A 134 -4.48 2.54 -4.50
C GLN A 134 -5.88 2.82 -3.91
N ILE A 135 -6.04 2.66 -2.59
CA ILE A 135 -7.30 2.92 -1.90
C ILE A 135 -7.67 4.40 -2.01
N GLU A 136 -6.73 5.32 -1.84
CA GLU A 136 -6.97 6.76 -1.98
C GLU A 136 -7.47 7.13 -3.39
N LEU A 137 -6.83 6.58 -4.43
CA LEU A 137 -7.28 6.78 -5.81
C LEU A 137 -8.69 6.23 -6.06
N GLU A 138 -9.03 5.09 -5.45
CA GLU A 138 -10.37 4.50 -5.56
C GLU A 138 -11.43 5.36 -4.86
N ILE A 139 -11.12 5.86 -3.65
CA ILE A 139 -11.98 6.78 -2.91
C ILE A 139 -12.26 8.04 -3.74
N ASP A 140 -11.25 8.61 -4.37
CA ASP A 140 -11.42 9.83 -5.16
C ASP A 140 -12.25 9.59 -6.43
N ARG A 141 -12.12 8.43 -7.08
CA ARG A 141 -13.02 8.03 -8.17
C ARG A 141 -14.47 7.94 -7.70
N TYR A 142 -14.73 7.31 -6.56
CA TYR A 142 -16.09 7.24 -6.01
C TYR A 142 -16.65 8.61 -5.65
N ARG A 143 -15.84 9.49 -5.05
CA ARG A 143 -16.23 10.87 -4.75
C ARG A 143 -16.62 11.65 -6.00
N GLN A 144 -15.82 11.55 -7.07
CA GLN A 144 -16.12 12.19 -8.35
C GLN A 144 -17.44 11.68 -8.93
N ALA A 145 -17.64 10.36 -8.98
CA ALA A 145 -18.87 9.75 -9.47
C ALA A 145 -20.10 10.15 -8.63
N LEU A 146 -19.95 10.21 -7.30
CA LEU A 146 -21.02 10.64 -6.40
C LEU A 146 -21.37 12.12 -6.62
N ASN A 147 -20.37 13.00 -6.74
CA ASN A 147 -20.59 14.42 -7.01
C ASN A 147 -21.30 14.63 -8.34
N GLN A 148 -20.95 13.88 -9.38
CA GLN A 148 -21.67 13.90 -10.66
C GLN A 148 -23.14 13.52 -10.48
N LYS A 149 -23.44 12.44 -9.74
CA LYS A 149 -24.82 12.03 -9.45
C LYS A 149 -25.59 13.09 -8.64
N ILE A 150 -24.95 13.71 -7.65
CA ILE A 150 -25.56 14.79 -6.86
C ILE A 150 -25.87 15.99 -7.75
N GLN A 151 -24.95 16.38 -8.63
CA GLN A 151 -25.16 17.46 -9.59
C GLN A 151 -26.31 17.14 -10.55
N GLN A 152 -26.33 15.95 -11.14
CA GLN A 152 -27.42 15.47 -12.00
C GLN A 152 -28.77 15.52 -11.28
N ARG A 153 -28.84 15.00 -10.04
CA ARG A 153 -30.06 15.04 -9.22
C ARG A 153 -30.47 16.47 -8.88
N GLY A 154 -29.52 17.35 -8.59
CA GLY A 154 -29.79 18.76 -8.35
C GLY A 154 -30.39 19.47 -9.57
N ARG A 155 -29.86 19.18 -10.77
CA ARG A 155 -30.42 19.68 -12.05
C ARG A 155 -31.85 19.19 -12.26
N LEU A 156 -32.07 17.87 -12.10
CA LEU A 156 -33.40 17.30 -12.15
C LEU A 156 -34.31 17.97 -11.14
N LEU A 157 -33.98 18.05 -9.86
CA LEU A 157 -34.87 18.66 -8.86
C LEU A 157 -35.19 20.14 -9.12
N LYS A 158 -34.28 20.88 -9.78
CA LYS A 158 -34.51 22.27 -10.15
C LYS A 158 -35.54 22.39 -11.28
N ASN A 159 -35.44 21.52 -12.29
CA ASN A 159 -36.19 21.65 -13.55
C ASN A 159 -37.37 20.66 -13.66
N TRP A 160 -37.32 19.54 -12.94
CA TRP A 160 -38.36 18.53 -12.77
C TRP A 160 -39.17 18.84 -11.52
N LYS A 161 -40.15 19.73 -11.66
CA LYS A 161 -41.16 19.97 -10.64
C LYS A 161 -42.52 19.79 -11.28
N ARG A 162 -43.38 18.98 -10.65
CA ARG A 162 -44.80 19.01 -10.96
C ARG A 162 -45.32 20.38 -10.55
N ILE A 163 -45.90 21.10 -11.49
CA ILE A 163 -46.45 22.43 -11.25
C ILE A 163 -47.97 22.37 -11.39
N GLN A 164 -48.65 23.22 -10.62
CA GLN A 164 -50.08 23.42 -10.80
C GLN A 164 -50.29 24.61 -11.71
N VAL A 165 -50.74 24.34 -12.93
CA VAL A 165 -51.24 25.37 -13.85
C VAL A 165 -52.72 25.09 -14.06
N GLN A 166 -53.55 26.12 -13.91
CA GLN A 166 -54.96 26.01 -14.29
C GLN A 166 -55.05 26.03 -15.81
N LEU A 167 -55.21 24.84 -16.40
CA LEU A 167 -55.70 24.70 -17.76
C LEU A 167 -57.23 24.66 -17.72
N VAL A 168 -57.86 25.30 -18.70
CA VAL A 168 -59.32 25.32 -18.84
C VAL A 168 -59.69 24.35 -19.94
N ASP A 169 -60.61 23.45 -19.63
CA ASP A 169 -61.20 22.52 -20.60
C ASP A 169 -61.79 23.29 -21.79
N SER A 170 -61.72 22.70 -22.98
CA SER A 170 -62.34 23.25 -24.18
C SER A 170 -63.35 22.28 -24.80
N LYS A 171 -64.03 22.74 -25.86
CA LYS A 171 -64.92 21.89 -26.65
C LYS A 171 -64.22 20.66 -27.24
N TYR A 172 -62.94 20.77 -27.60
CA TYR A 172 -62.20 19.70 -28.27
C TYR A 172 -61.10 19.05 -27.42
N VAL A 173 -60.78 19.61 -26.25
CA VAL A 173 -59.68 19.15 -25.40
C VAL A 173 -60.18 18.95 -23.97
N ASP A 174 -59.86 17.78 -23.42
CA ASP A 174 -60.04 17.40 -22.03
C ASP A 174 -58.69 17.47 -21.31
N VAL A 175 -58.63 18.25 -20.23
CA VAL A 175 -57.44 18.45 -19.40
C VAL A 175 -57.60 17.89 -17.97
N SER A 176 -58.63 17.09 -17.72
CA SER A 176 -58.97 16.58 -16.37
C SER A 176 -57.86 15.75 -15.72
N GLU A 177 -57.07 15.03 -16.52
CA GLU A 177 -56.03 14.10 -16.06
C GLU A 177 -54.64 14.45 -16.62
N VAL A 178 -54.35 15.75 -16.77
CA VAL A 178 -53.05 16.21 -17.25
C VAL A 178 -52.02 16.30 -16.13
N ASP A 179 -50.84 15.72 -16.38
CA ASP A 179 -49.66 15.96 -15.55
C ASP A 179 -48.77 17.05 -16.17
N ILE A 180 -48.50 18.09 -15.39
CA ILE A 180 -47.71 19.25 -15.85
C ILE A 180 -46.41 19.30 -15.06
N HIS A 181 -45.29 19.24 -15.77
CA HIS A 181 -43.94 19.31 -15.20
C HIS A 181 -43.15 20.47 -15.80
N GLY A 182 -42.15 20.99 -15.11
CA GLY A 182 -41.22 21.99 -15.64
C GLY A 182 -41.41 23.39 -15.08
N GLY A 183 -40.84 24.39 -15.77
CA GLY A 183 -40.91 25.79 -15.33
C GLY A 183 -40.56 26.85 -16.38
N GLY A 184 -40.27 26.47 -17.63
CA GLY A 184 -39.96 27.42 -18.71
C GLY A 184 -41.18 28.13 -19.30
N ALA A 185 -40.99 29.01 -20.28
CA ALA A 185 -42.04 29.85 -20.86
C ALA A 185 -42.86 29.17 -21.97
N GLU A 186 -42.34 28.10 -22.57
CA GLU A 186 -42.91 27.39 -23.70
C GLU A 186 -43.48 26.02 -23.28
N TRP A 187 -44.21 25.38 -24.18
CA TRP A 187 -44.98 24.16 -23.89
C TRP A 187 -44.57 23.04 -24.84
N ILE A 188 -44.31 21.87 -24.28
CA ILE A 188 -44.37 20.59 -24.98
C ILE A 188 -45.53 19.81 -24.43
N TYR A 189 -46.28 19.16 -25.30
CA TYR A 189 -47.50 18.48 -24.92
C TYR A 189 -47.65 17.17 -25.66
N ALA A 190 -48.32 16.23 -25.00
CA ALA A 190 -48.77 15.02 -25.65
C ALA A 190 -50.25 14.74 -25.35
N TYR A 191 -51.02 14.60 -26.42
CA TYR A 191 -52.44 14.25 -26.33
C TYR A 191 -52.73 13.01 -27.16
N THR A 192 -53.84 12.36 -26.83
CA THR A 192 -54.37 11.19 -27.52
C THR A 192 -55.88 11.32 -27.70
N PHE A 193 -56.52 10.30 -28.24
CA PHE A 193 -57.97 10.16 -28.26
C PHE A 193 -58.40 8.96 -27.40
N PRO A 194 -59.56 9.01 -26.72
CA PRO A 194 -59.98 7.96 -25.80
C PRO A 194 -60.01 6.55 -26.42
N HIS A 195 -60.40 6.43 -27.69
CA HIS A 195 -60.48 5.15 -28.38
C HIS A 195 -59.10 4.48 -28.58
N HIS A 196 -58.01 5.25 -28.67
CA HIS A 196 -56.65 4.71 -28.74
C HIS A 196 -56.25 4.05 -27.42
N GLU A 197 -56.60 4.67 -26.30
CA GLU A 197 -56.32 4.12 -24.96
C GLU A 197 -57.16 2.88 -24.69
N GLN A 198 -58.46 2.95 -25.01
CA GLN A 198 -59.36 1.81 -24.87
C GLN A 198 -58.87 0.60 -25.69
N LEU A 199 -58.40 0.84 -26.92
CA LEU A 199 -57.84 -0.21 -27.76
C LEU A 199 -56.55 -0.80 -27.18
N ALA A 200 -55.66 0.04 -26.63
CA ALA A 200 -54.45 -0.44 -25.97
C ALA A 200 -54.78 -1.30 -24.75
N VAL A 201 -55.71 -0.85 -23.90
CA VAL A 201 -56.19 -1.63 -22.74
C VAL A 201 -56.79 -2.96 -23.19
N ALA A 202 -57.64 -2.97 -24.22
CA ALA A 202 -58.24 -4.19 -24.76
C ALA A 202 -57.18 -5.17 -25.32
N ASN A 203 -56.07 -4.65 -25.84
CA ASN A 203 -54.97 -5.44 -26.40
C ASN A 203 -53.87 -5.78 -25.37
N ASN A 204 -54.04 -5.42 -24.10
CA ASN A 204 -52.98 -5.49 -23.07
C ASN A 204 -51.68 -4.77 -23.47
N ASP A 205 -51.79 -3.69 -24.25
CA ASP A 205 -50.68 -2.80 -24.56
C ASP A 205 -50.63 -1.64 -23.54
N THR A 206 -49.42 -1.23 -23.21
CA THR A 206 -49.15 -0.08 -22.34
C THR A 206 -48.86 1.19 -23.13
N ARG A 207 -48.84 1.10 -24.46
CA ARG A 207 -48.58 2.21 -25.37
C ARG A 207 -49.72 2.37 -26.37
N TYR A 208 -49.92 3.60 -26.80
CA TYR A 208 -50.95 3.93 -27.78
C TYR A 208 -50.51 5.15 -28.60
N PRO A 209 -51.16 5.41 -29.75
CA PRO A 209 -50.89 6.60 -30.53
C PRO A 209 -51.10 7.88 -29.71
N MET A 210 -50.04 8.63 -29.51
CA MET A 210 -50.08 9.99 -28.94
C MET A 210 -49.46 10.94 -29.95
N LYS A 211 -50.06 12.13 -30.09
CA LYS A 211 -49.43 13.23 -30.81
C LYS A 211 -48.56 14.01 -29.84
N VAL A 212 -47.29 14.19 -30.17
CA VAL A 212 -46.34 14.99 -29.40
C VAL A 212 -46.05 16.27 -30.17
N GLY A 213 -46.39 17.42 -29.59
CA GLY A 213 -46.21 18.72 -30.23
C GLY A 213 -45.71 19.79 -29.27
N MET A 214 -45.44 20.96 -29.82
CA MET A 214 -45.02 22.14 -29.07
C MET A 214 -45.90 23.38 -29.28
N SER A 215 -45.85 24.30 -28.31
CA SER A 215 -46.37 25.65 -28.42
C SER A 215 -45.38 26.65 -27.80
N THR A 216 -44.87 27.57 -28.62
CA THR A 216 -44.01 28.68 -28.17
C THR A 216 -44.80 29.96 -27.92
N GLN A 217 -46.07 30.02 -28.36
CA GLN A 217 -46.96 31.17 -28.24
C GLN A 217 -48.37 30.70 -27.84
N GLY A 218 -48.93 31.28 -26.78
CA GLY A 218 -50.29 30.98 -26.30
C GLY A 218 -50.39 29.73 -25.42
N ASN A 219 -51.64 29.38 -25.06
CA ASN A 219 -51.95 28.22 -24.23
C ASN A 219 -51.91 26.92 -25.06
N VAL A 220 -51.45 25.82 -24.44
CA VAL A 220 -51.47 24.47 -25.02
C VAL A 220 -52.87 24.04 -25.49
N VAL A 221 -53.91 24.39 -24.74
CA VAL A 221 -55.30 24.03 -25.07
C VAL A 221 -55.73 24.67 -26.39
N ASP A 222 -55.49 25.97 -26.55
CA ASP A 222 -55.84 26.72 -27.78
C ASP A 222 -55.10 26.14 -28.99
N ARG A 223 -53.84 25.75 -28.81
CA ARG A 223 -53.02 25.16 -29.87
C ARG A 223 -53.60 23.82 -30.34
N ILE A 224 -54.02 22.96 -29.42
CA ILE A 224 -54.64 21.67 -29.75
C ILE A 224 -56.03 21.90 -30.37
N ASP A 225 -56.82 22.82 -29.81
CA ASP A 225 -58.14 23.21 -30.35
C ASP A 225 -58.05 23.65 -31.82
N GLN A 226 -57.09 24.50 -32.16
CA GLN A 226 -56.87 24.94 -33.55
C GLN A 226 -56.50 23.77 -34.48
N GLN A 227 -55.77 22.78 -33.98
CA GLN A 227 -55.41 21.60 -34.76
C GLN A 227 -56.61 20.66 -34.98
N ILE A 228 -57.54 20.57 -34.02
CA ILE A 228 -58.69 19.64 -34.07
C ILE A 228 -59.91 20.26 -34.72
N SER A 229 -60.18 21.56 -34.51
CA SER A 229 -61.38 22.26 -34.99
C SER A 229 -61.53 22.24 -36.51
N GLY A 230 -60.43 22.07 -37.26
CA GLY A 230 -60.42 21.87 -38.71
C GLY A 230 -60.62 20.41 -39.17
N THR A 231 -60.82 19.46 -38.26
CA THR A 231 -60.95 18.02 -38.54
C THR A 231 -62.37 17.53 -38.24
N SER A 232 -62.84 16.54 -38.99
CA SER A 232 -64.17 15.92 -38.79
C SER A 232 -64.22 14.94 -37.60
N THR A 233 -63.39 15.15 -36.58
CA THR A 233 -63.25 14.23 -35.44
C THR A 233 -64.38 14.47 -34.44
N THR A 234 -65.07 13.40 -34.02
CA THR A 234 -66.20 13.47 -33.08
C THR A 234 -65.80 13.33 -31.62
N SER A 235 -64.57 12.84 -31.34
CA SER A 235 -64.04 12.65 -29.99
C SER A 235 -63.17 13.83 -29.54
N ARG A 236 -63.30 14.23 -28.27
CA ARG A 236 -62.36 15.16 -27.63
C ARG A 236 -60.98 14.51 -27.51
N ALA A 237 -59.93 15.29 -27.75
CA ALA A 237 -58.58 14.89 -27.41
C ALA A 237 -58.39 14.95 -25.89
N VAL A 238 -57.63 14.00 -25.35
CA VAL A 238 -57.27 13.97 -23.94
C VAL A 238 -55.81 14.34 -23.81
N LEU A 239 -55.54 15.45 -23.13
CA LEU A 239 -54.20 15.92 -22.85
C LEU A 239 -53.65 15.15 -21.64
N ARG A 240 -52.54 14.43 -21.84
CA ARG A 240 -51.98 13.53 -20.81
C ARG A 240 -50.79 14.13 -20.08
N VAL A 241 -49.88 14.75 -20.82
CA VAL A 241 -48.68 15.32 -20.22
C VAL A 241 -48.29 16.62 -20.89
N VAL A 242 -47.78 17.53 -20.08
CA VAL A 242 -47.26 18.84 -20.49
C VAL A 242 -45.91 19.07 -19.80
N PHE A 243 -44.93 19.50 -20.59
CA PHE A 243 -43.62 19.93 -20.11
C PHE A 243 -43.42 21.42 -20.39
N ARG A 244 -43.12 22.20 -19.34
CA ARG A 244 -42.79 23.63 -19.41
C ARG A 244 -41.29 23.82 -19.52
N ILE A 245 -40.82 24.31 -20.66
CA ILE A 245 -39.38 24.47 -20.97
C ILE A 245 -39.12 25.80 -21.70
N ASN A 246 -37.87 26.26 -21.73
CA ASN A 246 -37.50 27.51 -22.43
C ASN A 246 -37.08 27.29 -23.88
N ASP A 247 -36.79 26.05 -24.26
CA ASP A 247 -36.43 25.65 -25.63
C ASP A 247 -37.26 24.43 -26.03
N ALA A 248 -38.54 24.67 -26.29
CA ALA A 248 -39.49 23.64 -26.69
C ALA A 248 -39.12 23.05 -28.05
N MET A 249 -38.52 23.84 -28.95
CA MET A 249 -38.12 23.34 -30.27
C MET A 249 -37.01 22.30 -30.17
N ASP A 250 -35.99 22.54 -29.37
CA ASP A 250 -34.89 21.59 -29.19
C ASP A 250 -35.38 20.32 -28.50
N PHE A 251 -36.23 20.48 -27.48
CA PHE A 251 -36.78 19.33 -26.79
C PHE A 251 -37.77 18.51 -27.65
N GLU A 252 -38.62 19.15 -28.45
CA GLU A 252 -39.51 18.46 -29.40
C GLU A 252 -38.70 17.64 -30.41
N ARG A 253 -37.66 18.25 -31.00
CA ARG A 253 -36.76 17.56 -31.95
C ARG A 253 -36.06 16.38 -31.28
N TYR A 254 -35.61 16.54 -30.04
CA TYR A 254 -35.04 15.46 -29.24
C TYR A 254 -36.04 14.32 -29.02
N LEU A 255 -37.27 14.62 -28.56
CA LEU A 255 -38.32 13.63 -28.33
C LEU A 255 -38.65 12.87 -29.61
N HIS A 256 -38.92 13.59 -30.70
CA HIS A 256 -39.27 12.97 -31.99
C HIS A 256 -38.15 12.08 -32.50
N LYS A 257 -36.89 12.53 -32.38
CA LYS A 257 -35.73 11.72 -32.76
C LYS A 257 -35.64 10.46 -31.91
N LYS A 258 -35.67 10.57 -30.59
CA LYS A 258 -35.58 9.40 -29.69
C LYS A 258 -36.72 8.41 -29.92
N LEU A 259 -37.95 8.89 -30.06
CA LEU A 259 -39.11 8.04 -30.35
C LEU A 259 -39.00 7.36 -31.73
N LYS A 260 -38.42 8.02 -32.74
CA LYS A 260 -38.11 7.40 -34.04
C LYS A 260 -37.02 6.34 -33.92
N ASP A 261 -35.93 6.65 -33.23
CA ASP A 261 -34.77 5.76 -33.06
C ASP A 261 -35.17 4.44 -32.37
N ILE A 262 -36.13 4.49 -31.43
CA ILE A 262 -36.67 3.29 -30.75
C ILE A 262 -37.89 2.67 -31.47
N GLY A 263 -38.23 3.13 -32.68
CA GLY A 263 -39.29 2.54 -33.50
C GLY A 263 -40.73 2.84 -33.05
N ARG A 264 -40.98 3.92 -32.29
CA ARG A 264 -42.34 4.33 -31.89
C ARG A 264 -43.09 5.12 -32.95
N HIS A 265 -42.41 5.61 -33.98
CA HIS A 265 -43.04 6.48 -34.98
C HIS A 265 -44.14 5.75 -35.75
N LYS A 266 -45.33 6.35 -35.78
CA LYS A 266 -46.50 5.83 -36.47
C LYS A 266 -46.50 6.32 -37.92
N SER A 267 -45.80 5.58 -38.80
CA SER A 267 -45.62 5.96 -40.20
C SER A 267 -46.91 5.95 -41.03
N ASP A 268 -47.93 5.24 -40.58
CA ASP A 268 -49.27 5.15 -41.17
C ASP A 268 -50.21 6.30 -40.74
N ALA A 269 -49.80 7.14 -39.78
CA ALA A 269 -50.60 8.26 -39.32
C ALA A 269 -50.52 9.50 -40.24
N ILE A 270 -51.58 10.30 -40.23
CA ILE A 270 -51.60 11.60 -40.89
C ILE A 270 -50.80 12.60 -40.04
N GLY A 271 -49.50 12.71 -40.33
CA GLY A 271 -48.56 13.64 -39.70
C GLY A 271 -47.30 12.96 -39.13
N LYS A 272 -46.21 13.73 -38.98
CA LYS A 272 -44.89 13.24 -38.54
C LYS A 272 -44.70 13.21 -37.01
N GLU A 273 -45.77 13.52 -36.29
CA GLU A 273 -45.77 13.86 -34.85
C GLU A 273 -46.53 12.82 -34.01
N TRP A 274 -46.94 11.70 -34.62
CA TRP A 274 -47.67 10.63 -33.96
C TRP A 274 -46.74 9.47 -33.62
N PHE A 275 -46.80 9.02 -32.37
CA PHE A 275 -45.94 7.98 -31.82
C PHE A 275 -46.75 7.00 -30.97
N ASN A 276 -46.45 5.71 -31.05
CA ASN A 276 -46.96 4.70 -30.12
C ASN A 276 -46.16 4.78 -28.81
N THR A 277 -46.62 5.59 -27.87
CA THR A 277 -45.91 5.89 -26.61
C THR A 277 -46.90 5.93 -25.44
N ASN A 278 -46.43 6.36 -24.27
CA ASN A 278 -47.26 6.65 -23.11
C ASN A 278 -46.63 7.77 -22.27
N GLN A 279 -47.38 8.27 -21.30
CA GLN A 279 -46.94 9.34 -20.41
C GLN A 279 -45.59 9.03 -19.74
N ARG A 280 -45.42 7.83 -19.17
CA ARG A 280 -44.21 7.45 -18.43
C ARG A 280 -42.95 7.46 -19.31
N GLU A 281 -43.06 7.02 -20.56
CA GLU A 281 -41.96 7.02 -21.52
C GLU A 281 -41.55 8.46 -21.90
N LEU A 282 -42.53 9.34 -22.11
CA LEU A 282 -42.28 10.76 -22.38
C LEU A 282 -41.65 11.48 -21.19
N GLU A 283 -42.12 11.17 -19.97
CA GLU A 283 -41.56 11.67 -18.72
C GLU A 283 -40.10 11.26 -18.55
N GLN A 284 -39.75 10.01 -18.84
CA GLN A 284 -38.36 9.54 -18.80
C GLN A 284 -37.49 10.29 -19.82
N LEU A 285 -37.97 10.45 -21.06
CA LEU A 285 -37.22 11.17 -22.08
C LEU A 285 -37.02 12.65 -21.73
N PHE A 286 -37.97 13.28 -21.05
CA PHE A 286 -37.80 14.63 -20.54
C PHE A 286 -36.70 14.72 -19.47
N GLN A 287 -36.65 13.76 -18.54
CA GLN A 287 -35.56 13.68 -17.55
C GLN A 287 -34.21 13.50 -18.24
N ASP A 288 -34.14 12.60 -19.23
CA ASP A 288 -32.91 12.35 -19.99
C ASP A 288 -32.44 13.62 -20.73
N PHE A 289 -33.37 14.39 -21.30
CA PHE A 289 -33.06 15.67 -21.95
C PHE A 289 -32.47 16.69 -20.98
N LEU A 290 -33.11 16.88 -19.82
CA LEU A 290 -32.64 17.80 -18.78
C LEU A 290 -31.26 17.42 -18.20
N LEU A 291 -30.85 16.16 -18.34
CA LEU A 291 -29.53 15.67 -17.95
C LEU A 291 -28.48 15.82 -19.06
N ALA A 292 -28.91 15.90 -20.33
CA ALA A 292 -28.06 15.94 -21.51
C ALA A 292 -27.71 17.36 -21.99
N GLU A 293 -28.50 18.39 -21.62
CA GLU A 293 -28.12 19.79 -21.82
C GLU A 293 -26.94 20.15 -20.89
N ASP A 294 -25.73 20.09 -21.44
CA ASP A 294 -24.47 20.66 -20.94
C ASP A 294 -23.91 21.65 -21.99
#